data_AF-A0A948FNW3-F1
#
_entry.id   AF-A0A948FNW3-F1
#
_cell.length_a   1.000
_cell.length_b   1.000
_cell.length_c   1.000
_cell.angle_alpha   90.00
_cell.angle_beta   90.00
_cell.angle_gamma   90.00
#
_symmetry.space_group_name_H-M   'P 1'
#
loop_
_entity.id
_entity.type
_entity.pdbx_description
1 polymer ?
#
loop_
_entity_poly.entity_id
_entity_poly.type
_entity_poly.pdbx_seq_one_letter_code
_entity_poly.pdbx_strand_id
1 'polypeptide(L)'
;MKNEHKYFKLYQYFKKSEKNIIELRKEDIDRILGFSLPSSAKIHSWWSNSPESGHSQAFAWVEAGFFVHIRKERSNGKKKEYTLTFRKFS
;
A
#
# COMPACT_ATOMS: atom_id res chain seq x y z
N MET A 1 6.80 -13.20 -5.05
CA MET A 1 6.53 -13.05 -3.59
C MET A 1 5.92 -14.34 -3.05
N LYS A 2 6.39 -14.87 -1.90
CA LYS A 2 5.89 -16.13 -1.32
C LYS A 2 4.64 -15.91 -0.46
N ASN A 3 3.75 -16.91 -0.37
CA ASN A 3 2.50 -16.84 0.39
C ASN A 3 2.70 -16.57 1.90
N GLU A 4 3.86 -16.93 2.43
CA GLU A 4 4.23 -16.77 3.84
C GLU A 4 4.57 -15.32 4.22
N HIS A 5 4.72 -14.44 3.23
CA HIS A 5 5.08 -13.05 3.49
C HIS A 5 3.88 -12.25 4.00
N LYS A 6 4.03 -11.49 5.09
CA LYS A 6 2.91 -10.77 5.73
C LYS A 6 2.14 -9.81 4.81
N TYR A 7 2.78 -9.28 3.77
CA TYR A 7 2.12 -8.41 2.77
C TYR A 7 1.59 -9.15 1.54
N PHE A 8 1.64 -10.48 1.51
CA PHE A 8 1.26 -11.27 0.34
C PHE A 8 -0.22 -11.11 -0.03
N LYS A 9 -1.12 -10.98 0.96
CA LYS A 9 -2.54 -10.70 0.70
C LYS A 9 -2.75 -9.38 -0.05
N LEU A 10 -1.95 -8.37 0.28
CA LEU A 10 -1.98 -7.08 -0.40
C LEU A 10 -1.45 -7.21 -1.84
N TYR A 11 -0.41 -8.00 -2.06
CA TYR A 11 0.04 -8.36 -3.41
C TYR A 11 -1.07 -9.02 -4.23
N GLN A 12 -1.73 -10.03 -3.66
CA GLN A 12 -2.82 -10.72 -4.34
C GLN A 12 -3.99 -9.78 -4.67
N TYR A 13 -4.32 -8.86 -3.77
CA TYR A 13 -5.34 -7.84 -4.00
C TYR A 13 -5.00 -6.99 -5.24
N PHE A 14 -3.78 -6.46 -5.33
CA PHE A 14 -3.32 -5.72 -6.50
C PHE A 14 -3.32 -6.57 -7.77
N LYS A 15 -2.80 -7.81 -7.68
CA LYS A 15 -2.66 -8.69 -8.84
C LYS A 15 -4.01 -9.11 -9.45
N LYS A 16 -5.05 -9.24 -8.63
CA LYS A 16 -6.42 -9.56 -9.06
C LYS A 16 -7.20 -8.35 -9.59
N SER A 17 -6.70 -7.13 -9.38
CA SER A 17 -7.41 -5.93 -9.81
C SER A 17 -7.25 -5.69 -11.30
N GLU A 18 -8.39 -5.54 -11.99
CA GLU A 18 -8.45 -5.12 -13.40
C GLU A 18 -8.31 -3.59 -13.54
N LYS A 19 -8.40 -2.84 -12.44
CA LYS A 19 -8.29 -1.38 -12.45
C LYS A 19 -6.84 -0.92 -12.63
N ASN A 20 -6.65 0.09 -13.47
CA ASN A 20 -5.37 0.77 -13.64
C ASN A 20 -5.04 1.74 -12.49
N ILE A 21 -6.05 2.18 -11.74
CA ILE A 21 -5.92 3.08 -10.60
C ILE A 21 -6.70 2.49 -9.43
N ILE A 22 -6.07 2.40 -8.28
CA ILE A 22 -6.65 1.91 -7.03
C ILE A 22 -6.36 2.92 -5.94
N GLU A 23 -7.40 3.42 -5.30
CA GLU A 23 -7.27 4.28 -4.13
C GLU A 23 -7.56 3.46 -2.87
N LEU A 24 -6.64 3.46 -1.92
CA LEU A 24 -6.79 2.78 -0.63
C LEU A 24 -6.47 3.73 0.52
N ARG A 25 -7.26 3.66 1.59
CA ARG A 25 -6.91 4.24 2.88
C ARG A 25 -6.08 3.24 3.68
N LYS A 26 -5.46 3.73 4.77
CA LYS A 26 -4.77 2.86 5.72
C LYS A 26 -5.70 1.74 6.22
N GLU A 27 -6.94 2.09 6.55
CA GLU A 27 -7.94 1.15 7.07
C GLU A 27 -8.29 0.05 6.04
N ASP A 28 -8.31 0.37 4.74
CA ASP A 28 -8.54 -0.63 3.69
C ASP A 28 -7.38 -1.62 3.61
N ILE A 29 -6.15 -1.11 3.72
CA ILE A 29 -4.94 -1.94 3.71
C ILE A 29 -4.89 -2.83 4.96
N ASP A 30 -5.22 -2.29 6.14
CA ASP A 30 -5.31 -3.07 7.39
C ASP A 30 -6.32 -4.23 7.24
N ARG A 31 -7.47 -3.98 6.61
CA ARG A 31 -8.49 -5.02 6.33
C ARG A 31 -8.01 -6.08 5.36
N ILE A 32 -7.32 -5.70 4.28
CA ILE A 32 -6.75 -6.64 3.30
C ILE A 32 -5.69 -7.53 3.96
N LEU A 33 -4.85 -6.94 4.81
CA LEU A 33 -3.78 -7.66 5.51
C LEU A 33 -4.30 -8.53 6.65
N GLY A 34 -5.38 -8.11 7.31
CA GLY A 34 -5.90 -8.72 8.53
C GLY A 34 -5.10 -8.34 9.78
N PHE A 35 -4.28 -7.29 9.70
CA PHE A 35 -3.55 -6.72 10.83
C PHE A 35 -3.33 -5.22 10.60
N SER A 36 -3.12 -4.47 11.68
CA SER A 36 -2.83 -3.04 11.59
C SER A 36 -1.42 -2.79 11.10
N LEU A 37 -1.28 -1.93 10.08
CA LEU A 37 0.01 -1.44 9.62
C LEU A 37 0.82 -0.81 10.76
N PRO A 38 2.15 -0.99 10.77
CA PRO A 38 3.01 -0.47 11.83
C PRO A 38 3.01 1.06 11.86
N SER A 39 3.42 1.66 12.99
CA SER A 39 3.54 3.12 13.14
C SER A 39 4.42 3.78 12.07
N SER A 40 5.40 3.06 11.52
CA SER A 40 6.26 3.53 10.44
C SER A 40 5.51 3.79 9.13
N ALA A 41 4.34 3.19 8.91
CA ALA A 41 3.46 3.49 7.77
C ALA A 41 2.89 4.92 7.80
N LYS A 42 3.13 5.70 8.86
CA LYS A 42 2.83 7.14 8.89
C LYS A 42 3.85 7.97 8.11
N ILE A 43 5.04 7.42 7.86
CA ILE A 43 6.18 8.10 7.23
C ILE A 43 6.08 7.93 5.71
N HIS A 44 6.34 9.01 4.96
CA HIS A 44 6.28 8.99 3.49
C HIS A 44 7.24 7.97 2.87
N SER A 45 8.47 7.84 3.41
CA SER A 45 9.46 6.87 2.94
C SER A 45 9.05 5.41 3.10
N TRP A 46 8.09 5.11 3.99
CA TRP A 46 7.55 3.75 4.12
C TRP A 46 6.77 3.31 2.88
N TRP A 47 6.16 4.29 2.18
CA TRP A 47 5.43 4.10 0.93
C TRP A 47 6.31 4.34 -0.31
N SER A 48 7.63 4.20 -0.19
CA SER A 48 8.51 4.28 -1.36
C SER A 48 8.27 3.11 -2.31
N ASN A 49 8.56 3.30 -3.59
CA ASN A 49 8.51 2.24 -4.60
C ASN A 49 9.83 1.46 -4.70
N SER A 50 10.67 1.51 -3.67
CA SER A 50 11.99 0.87 -3.64
C SER A 50 11.93 -0.40 -2.80
N PRO A 51 11.81 -1.61 -3.39
CA PRO A 51 11.75 -2.87 -2.68
C PRO A 51 13.14 -3.38 -2.21
N GLU A 52 14.04 -2.48 -1.79
CA GLU A 52 15.37 -2.85 -1.30
C GLU A 52 15.31 -3.44 0.12
N SER A 53 16.40 -4.10 0.54
CA SER A 53 16.53 -4.81 1.82
C SER A 53 15.98 -4.01 3.01
N GLY A 54 14.77 -4.36 3.46
CA GLY A 54 14.04 -3.70 4.56
C GLY A 54 12.63 -3.22 4.19
N HIS A 55 12.36 -2.91 2.92
CA HIS A 55 11.07 -2.40 2.43
C HIS A 55 10.18 -3.50 1.86
N SER A 56 10.01 -4.55 2.66
CA SER A 56 9.27 -5.76 2.28
C SER A 56 7.80 -5.52 1.89
N GLN A 57 7.23 -4.38 2.31
CA GLN A 57 5.90 -3.92 1.89
C GLN A 57 5.84 -3.52 0.40
N ALA A 58 6.91 -2.89 -0.13
CA ALA A 58 6.89 -2.30 -1.46
C ALA A 58 6.77 -3.36 -2.55
N PHE A 59 7.32 -4.55 -2.30
CA PHE A 59 7.10 -5.73 -3.15
C PHE A 59 5.62 -5.99 -3.43
N ALA A 60 4.70 -5.68 -2.50
CA ALA A 60 3.30 -6.01 -2.69
C ALA A 60 2.66 -5.28 -3.88
N TRP A 61 3.00 -4.01 -4.09
CA TRP A 61 2.48 -3.26 -5.23
C TRP A 61 3.44 -3.28 -6.42
N VAL A 62 4.75 -3.17 -6.19
CA VAL A 62 5.76 -3.16 -7.28
C VAL A 62 5.72 -4.46 -8.09
N GLU A 63 5.75 -5.63 -7.44
CA GLU A 63 5.68 -6.93 -8.14
C GLU A 63 4.30 -7.18 -8.77
N ALA A 64 3.26 -6.53 -8.25
CA ALA A 64 1.93 -6.60 -8.83
C ALA A 64 1.78 -5.69 -10.06
N GLY A 65 2.81 -4.91 -10.38
CA GLY A 65 2.83 -4.00 -11.52
C GLY A 65 2.28 -2.62 -11.20
N PHE A 66 2.32 -2.17 -9.94
CA PHE A 66 1.83 -0.88 -9.49
C PHE A 66 2.95 -0.04 -8.86
N PHE A 67 2.80 1.28 -8.93
CA PHE A 67 3.54 2.23 -8.11
C PHE A 67 2.56 3.06 -7.28
N VAL A 68 2.96 3.43 -6.07
CA VAL A 68 2.16 4.32 -5.21
C VAL A 68 2.56 5.78 -5.42
N HIS A 69 1.57 6.64 -5.50
CA HIS A 69 1.67 8.08 -5.61
C HIS A 69 0.59 8.74 -4.75
N ILE A 70 0.86 9.98 -4.32
CA ILE A 70 -0.05 10.85 -3.57
C ILE A 70 -0.50 10.30 -2.21
N ARG A 71 -0.38 11.18 -1.22
CA ARG A 71 -1.03 11.03 0.09
C ARG A 71 -1.98 12.22 0.23
N LYS A 72 -3.25 12.09 -0.17
CA LYS A 72 -4.23 13.17 0.09
C LYS A 72 -4.51 13.17 1.59
N GLU A 73 -3.95 14.14 2.32
CA GLU A 73 -4.27 14.35 3.73
C GLU A 73 -5.62 15.05 3.83
N ARG A 74 -6.62 14.37 4.39
CA ARG A 74 -7.87 15.00 4.80
C ARG A 74 -7.84 15.18 6.31
N SER A 75 -7.92 16.43 6.76
CA SER A 75 -8.02 16.75 8.18
C SER A 75 -9.49 16.84 8.58
N ASN A 76 -9.95 15.93 9.43
CA ASN A 76 -11.30 15.97 10.01
C ASN A 76 -11.21 16.25 11.52
N GLY A 77 -10.91 17.51 11.87
CA GLY A 77 -10.83 18.01 13.25
C GLY A 77 -9.60 17.56 14.05
N LYS A 78 -9.47 16.25 14.34
CA LYS A 78 -8.37 15.67 15.14
C LYS A 78 -7.64 14.49 14.48
N LYS A 79 -8.19 13.90 13.41
CA LYS A 79 -7.60 12.75 12.71
C LYS A 79 -7.17 13.16 11.30
N LYS A 80 -5.90 12.87 10.97
CA LYS A 80 -5.36 12.95 9.62
C LYS A 80 -5.65 11.63 8.91
N GLU A 81 -6.55 11.67 7.94
CA GLU A 81 -6.82 10.54 7.06
C GLU A 81 -6.00 10.69 5.79
N TYR A 82 -5.50 9.58 5.27
CA TYR A 82 -4.64 9.59 4.10
C TYR A 82 -5.16 8.58 3.09
N THR A 83 -5.37 9.05 1.86
CA THR A 83 -5.65 8.18 0.71
C THR A 83 -4.38 8.03 -0.11
N LEU A 84 -4.02 6.78 -0.39
CA LEU A 84 -2.91 6.36 -1.24
C LEU A 84 -3.45 5.98 -2.61
N THR A 85 -2.84 6.49 -3.67
CA THR A 85 -3.21 6.14 -5.04
C THR A 85 -2.15 5.21 -5.63
N PHE A 86 -2.54 3.98 -5.94
CA PHE A 86 -1.72 3.01 -6.63
C PHE A 86 -2.08 3.01 -8.10
N ARG A 87 -1.10 3.13 -8.98
CA ARG A 87 -1.28 3.18 -10.43
C ARG A 87 -0.47 2.10 -11.10
N LYS A 88 -1.08 1.38 -12.04
CA LYS A 88 -0.44 0.30 -12.77
C LYS A 88 0.63 0.86 -13.71
N PHE A 89 1.71 0.12 -13.95
CA PHE A 89 2.62 0.43 -15.05
C PHE A 89 1.83 0.34 -16.36
N SER A 90 1.87 1.43 -17.13
CA SER A 90 1.27 1.52 -18.47
C SER A 90 2.10 0.76 -19.49
#